data_AF-A0A3S5BXU8-F1
#
_entry.id   AF-A0A3S5BXU8-F1
#
_cell.length_a   1.000
_cell.length_b   1.000
_cell.length_c   1.000
_cell.angle_alpha   90.00
_cell.angle_beta   90.00
_cell.angle_gamma   90.00
#
_symmetry.space_group_name_H-M   'P 1'
#
loop_
_entity.id
_entity.type
_entity.pdbx_description
1 polymer ?
#
loop_
_entity_poly.entity_id
_entity_poly.type
_entity_poly.pdbx_seq_one_letter_code
_entity_poly.pdbx_strand_id
1 'polypeptide(L)'
;MTDIQPIQVGWMMNDRELTQSERIEMSFMQDTGVARLVIREPSQPDSGEYTCVATGEVIEPHTRRRVSKTIMSSSSIVIEATPAYKAGLIFVRPVEVNLKKANEEQIVE
;
A
#
# COMPACT_ATOMS: atom_id res chain seq x y z
N MET A 1 23.72 24.68 23.14
CA MET A 1 22.43 23.97 23.18
C MET A 1 21.55 24.61 22.14
N THR A 2 21.37 23.93 21.00
CA THR A 2 20.48 24.39 19.92
C THR A 2 19.06 24.22 20.43
N ASP A 3 18.34 25.34 20.59
CA ASP A 3 16.94 25.38 20.97
C ASP A 3 16.09 24.89 19.78
N ILE A 4 15.97 23.57 19.64
CA ILE A 4 15.11 22.93 18.64
C ILE A 4 13.77 22.72 19.33
N GLN A 5 12.80 23.55 18.96
CA GLN A 5 11.41 23.47 19.41
C GLN A 5 10.79 22.12 18.99
N PRO A 6 9.73 21.65 19.68
CA PRO A 6 9.17 20.31 19.43
C PRO A 6 8.67 20.19 17.99
N ILE A 7 9.31 19.31 17.23
CA ILE A 7 8.93 18.99 15.85
C ILE A 7 7.53 18.36 15.88
N GLN A 8 6.61 18.95 15.12
CA GLN A 8 5.29 18.39 14.86
C GLN A 8 5.38 17.51 13.62
N VAL A 9 4.92 16.27 13.71
CA VAL A 9 4.92 15.33 12.59
C VAL A 9 3.50 14.91 12.28
N GLY A 10 3.11 15.04 11.01
CA GLY A 10 1.84 14.58 10.46
C GLY A 10 2.05 13.72 9.22
N TRP A 11 0.99 13.02 8.81
CA TRP A 11 1.00 12.17 7.62
C TRP A 11 -0.19 12.51 6.73
N MET A 12 0.03 12.47 5.42
CA MET A 12 -1.01 12.63 4.40
C MET A 12 -1.04 11.40 3.51
N MET A 13 -2.23 11.07 3.00
CA MET A 13 -2.45 10.08 1.95
C MET A 13 -3.24 10.75 0.82
N ASN A 14 -2.68 10.80 -0.39
CA ASN A 14 -3.28 11.45 -1.56
C ASN A 14 -3.78 12.87 -1.23
N ASP A 15 -2.88 13.68 -0.65
CA ASP A 15 -3.14 15.06 -0.20
C ASP A 15 -4.19 15.24 0.91
N ARG A 16 -4.60 14.15 1.57
CA ARG A 16 -5.53 14.19 2.70
C ARG A 16 -4.82 13.82 3.99
N GLU A 17 -5.00 14.64 5.03
CA GLU A 17 -4.44 14.36 6.35
C GLU A 17 -4.99 13.03 6.90
N LEU A 18 -4.09 12.21 7.42
CA LEU A 18 -4.41 10.99 8.14
C LEU A 18 -4.55 11.30 9.63
N THR A 19 -5.55 10.70 10.26
CA THR A 19 -5.77 10.81 11.71
C THR A 19 -5.45 9.49 12.39
N GLN A 20 -4.84 9.57 13.59
CA GLN A 20 -4.60 8.41 14.43
C GLN A 20 -5.92 7.70 14.78
N SER A 21 -5.92 6.37 14.67
CA SER A 21 -7.08 5.53 14.94
C SER A 21 -6.63 4.12 15.37
N GLU A 22 -7.56 3.22 15.66
CA GLU A 22 -7.22 1.82 15.98
C GLU A 22 -6.50 1.11 14.83
N ARG A 23 -6.73 1.55 13.58
CA ARG A 23 -6.11 1.00 12.37
C ARG A 23 -4.83 1.74 11.98
N ILE A 24 -4.74 3.03 12.32
CA ILE A 24 -3.65 3.91 11.88
C ILE A 24 -2.87 4.37 13.10
N GLU A 25 -1.63 3.88 13.24
CA GLU A 25 -0.71 4.32 14.28
C GLU A 25 0.38 5.21 13.71
N MET A 26 0.65 6.31 14.41
CA MET A 26 1.69 7.27 14.06
C MET A 26 2.60 7.46 15.26
N SER A 27 3.90 7.50 15.03
CA SER A 27 4.89 7.76 16.07
C SER A 27 6.07 8.56 15.52
N PHE A 28 6.71 9.34 16.38
CA PHE A 28 7.91 10.10 16.06
C PHE A 28 8.93 9.97 17.18
N MET A 29 10.10 9.45 16.86
CA MET A 29 11.22 9.27 17.77
C MET A 29 12.12 10.50 17.68
N GLN A 30 12.02 11.41 18.66
CA GLN A 30 12.72 12.70 18.66
C GLN A 30 14.25 12.57 18.70
N ASP A 31 14.76 11.53 19.35
CA ASP A 31 16.18 11.23 19.50
C ASP A 31 16.85 10.85 18.18
N THR A 32 16.14 10.09 17.35
CA THR A 32 16.62 9.58 16.05
C THR A 32 16.09 10.39 14.86
N GLY A 33 15.06 11.22 15.07
CA GLY A 33 14.36 11.96 14.02
C GLY A 33 13.49 11.06 13.12
N VAL A 34 13.16 9.84 13.56
CA VAL A 34 12.43 8.87 12.73
C VAL A 34 10.93 8.99 12.96
N ALA A 35 10.20 9.31 11.89
CA ALA A 35 8.74 9.24 11.83
C ALA A 35 8.29 7.89 11.30
N ARG A 36 7.28 7.28 11.94
CA ARG A 36 6.73 5.98 11.55
C ARG A 36 5.20 6.05 11.44
N LEU A 37 4.68 5.51 10.34
CA LEU A 37 3.27 5.27 10.08
C LEU A 37 3.03 3.75 9.98
N VAL A 38 1.99 3.24 10.63
CA VAL A 38 1.56 1.85 10.56
C VAL A 38 0.08 1.82 10.21
N ILE A 39 -0.26 1.03 9.19
CA ILE A 39 -1.63 0.75 8.78
C ILE A 39 -1.90 -0.72 9.04
N ARG A 40 -2.82 -1.03 9.94
CA ARG A 40 -3.23 -2.40 10.26
C ARG A 40 -4.20 -2.91 9.19
N GLU A 41 -4.05 -4.19 8.85
CA GLU A 41 -4.86 -4.89 7.84
C GLU A 41 -5.00 -4.09 6.53
N PRO A 42 -3.86 -3.72 5.89
CA PRO A 42 -3.87 -2.88 4.70
C PRO A 42 -4.60 -3.57 3.54
N SER A 43 -5.39 -2.79 2.82
CA SER A 43 -6.24 -3.25 1.72
C SER A 43 -5.99 -2.43 0.45
N GLN A 44 -6.54 -2.84 -0.70
CA GLN A 44 -6.39 -2.09 -1.96
C GLN A 44 -6.68 -0.58 -1.84
N PRO A 45 -7.75 -0.13 -1.15
CA PRO A 45 -8.02 1.29 -0.90
C PRO A 45 -6.93 2.06 -0.14
N ASP A 46 -6.03 1.37 0.56
CA ASP A 46 -4.87 1.97 1.22
C ASP A 46 -3.69 2.17 0.24
N SER A 47 -3.86 1.90 -1.06
CA SER A 47 -2.88 2.27 -2.06
C SER A 47 -2.91 3.79 -2.31
N GLY A 48 -1.75 4.41 -2.43
CA GLY A 48 -1.67 5.85 -2.67
C GLY A 48 -0.29 6.42 -2.41
N GLU A 49 -0.21 7.75 -2.53
CA GLU A 49 0.97 8.51 -2.14
C GLU A 49 0.87 8.92 -0.67
N TYR A 50 1.84 8.46 0.13
CA TYR A 50 1.97 8.81 1.53
C TYR A 50 3.04 9.87 1.70
N THR A 51 2.69 10.97 2.37
CA THR A 51 3.61 12.08 2.63
C THR A 51 3.76 12.33 4.11
N CYS A 52 4.97 12.18 4.63
CA CYS A 52 5.34 12.63 5.97
C CYS A 52 5.57 14.14 5.92
N VAL A 53 4.97 14.87 6.86
CA VAL A 53 5.10 16.33 7.00
C VAL A 53 5.68 16.61 8.38
N ALA A 54 6.91 17.12 8.43
CA ALA A 54 7.55 17.51 9.68
C ALA A 54 7.73 19.02 9.73
N THR A 55 7.16 19.66 10.76
CA THR A 55 7.22 21.10 10.97
C THR A 55 7.98 21.40 12.26
N GLY A 56 9.00 22.24 12.18
CA GLY A 56 9.77 22.70 13.33
C GLY A 56 10.00 24.20 13.29
N GLU A 57 10.21 24.82 14.44
CA GLU A 57 10.63 26.22 14.50
C GLU A 57 12.15 26.31 14.55
N VAL A 58 12.72 27.22 13.76
CA VAL A 58 14.13 27.55 13.78
C VAL A 58 14.33 29.04 14.03
N ILE A 59 15.39 29.38 14.76
CA ILE A 59 15.81 30.77 14.92
C ILE A 59 16.73 31.13 13.76
N GLU A 60 16.34 32.14 12.99
CA GLU A 60 17.14 32.62 11.88
C GLU A 60 18.40 33.35 12.42
N PRO A 61 19.61 32.98 11.96
CA PRO A 61 20.85 33.43 12.62
C PRO A 61 21.10 34.93 12.53
N HIS A 62 20.67 35.58 11.45
CA HIS A 62 20.91 37.00 11.20
C HIS A 62 19.89 37.91 11.88
N THR A 63 18.62 37.55 11.80
CA THR A 63 17.50 38.37 12.28
C THR A 63 17.06 37.98 13.68
N ARG A 64 17.57 36.86 14.22
CA ARG A 64 17.12 36.22 15.47
C ARG A 64 15.61 35.96 15.51
N ARG A 65 14.95 35.93 14.34
CA ARG A 65 13.50 35.73 14.23
C ARG A 65 13.17 34.25 14.31
N ARG A 66 12.06 33.92 14.98
CA ARG A 66 11.48 32.57 14.93
C ARG A 66 10.78 32.38 13.60
N VAL A 67 11.13 31.32 12.89
CA VAL A 67 10.57 30.96 11.58
C VAL A 67 10.13 29.51 11.64
N SER A 68 8.88 29.24 11.27
CA SER A 68 8.39 27.88 11.09
C SER A 68 8.89 27.32 9.75
N LYS A 69 9.46 26.12 9.76
CA LYS A 69 9.92 25.40 8.58
C LYS A 69 9.25 24.04 8.51
N THR A 70 8.83 23.67 7.31
CA THR A 70 8.20 22.38 7.03
C THR A 70 9.04 21.63 6.00
N ILE A 71 9.30 20.35 6.28
CA ILE A 71 9.89 19.39 5.33
C ILE A 71 8.86 18.31 5.03
N MET A 72 8.84 17.85 3.79
CA MET A 72 7.92 16.83 3.31
C MET A 72 8.69 15.71 2.61
N SER A 73 8.30 14.46 2.88
CA SER A 73 8.86 13.29 2.21
C SER A 73 7.73 12.38 1.77
N SER A 74 7.63 12.13 0.46
CA SER A 74 6.54 11.38 -0.17
C SER A 74 7.01 10.00 -0.66
N SER A 75 6.11 9.02 -0.67
CA SER A 75 6.35 7.67 -1.18
C SER A 75 5.04 7.05 -1.68
N SER A 76 5.08 6.46 -2.89
CA SER A 76 3.92 5.78 -3.47
C SER A 76 3.89 4.30 -3.06
N ILE A 77 2.76 3.83 -2.56
CA ILE A 77 2.53 2.45 -2.14
C ILE A 77 1.36 1.87 -2.94
N VAL A 78 1.55 0.67 -3.47
CA VAL A 78 0.49 -0.08 -4.17
C VAL A 78 0.28 -1.41 -3.46
N ILE A 79 -0.94 -1.64 -2.97
CA ILE A 79 -1.34 -2.88 -2.33
C ILE A 79 -2.09 -3.71 -3.36
N GLU A 80 -1.42 -4.73 -3.87
CA GLU A 80 -2.04 -5.67 -4.80
C GLU A 80 -3.02 -6.60 -4.06
N ALA A 81 -4.16 -6.89 -4.69
CA ALA A 81 -5.00 -7.98 -4.21
C ALA A 81 -4.29 -9.29 -4.54
N THR A 82 -3.83 -10.01 -3.52
CA THR A 82 -3.47 -11.42 -3.72
C THR A 82 -4.76 -12.15 -4.14
N PRO A 83 -4.84 -12.75 -5.34
CA PRO A 83 -6.00 -13.52 -5.72
C PRO A 83 -6.09 -14.75 -4.81
N ALA A 84 -6.96 -14.66 -3.81
CA ALA A 84 -7.25 -15.73 -2.87
C ALA A 84 -8.13 -16.80 -3.52
N TYR A 85 -7.69 -17.37 -4.65
CA TYR A 85 -8.16 -18.65 -5.18
C TYR A 85 -7.36 -18.96 -6.47
N LYS A 86 -6.21 -19.64 -6.34
CA LYS A 86 -5.80 -20.53 -7.42
C LYS A 86 -6.70 -21.76 -7.32
N ALA A 87 -7.89 -21.69 -7.92
CA ALA A 87 -8.59 -22.90 -8.33
C ALA A 87 -7.59 -23.70 -9.13
N GLY A 88 -7.13 -24.84 -8.62
CA GLY A 88 -6.54 -25.84 -9.49
C GLY A 88 -7.64 -26.24 -10.46
N LEU A 89 -7.67 -25.65 -11.66
CA LEU A 89 -8.52 -26.12 -12.74
C LEU A 89 -8.07 -27.55 -13.03
N ILE A 90 -8.85 -28.53 -12.56
CA ILE A 90 -8.62 -29.93 -12.90
C ILE A 90 -9.21 -30.14 -14.29
N PHE A 91 -8.36 -30.06 -15.30
CA PHE A 91 -8.71 -30.45 -16.66
C PHE A 91 -8.86 -31.97 -16.72
N VAL A 92 -10.09 -32.47 -16.61
CA VAL A 92 -10.40 -33.88 -16.90
C VAL A 92 -10.27 -34.07 -18.41
N ARG A 93 -9.36 -34.94 -18.85
CA ARG A 93 -9.23 -35.25 -20.28
C ARG A 93 -10.52 -35.92 -20.77
N PRO A 94 -11.11 -35.47 -21.89
CA PRO A 94 -12.27 -36.15 -22.46
C PRO A 94 -11.91 -37.58 -22.84
N VAL A 95 -12.79 -38.54 -22.50
CA VAL A 95 -12.64 -39.95 -22.88
C VAL A 95 -12.99 -40.08 -24.36
N GLU A 96 -12.06 -40.59 -25.16
CA GLU A 96 -12.28 -40.89 -26.58
C GLU A 96 -13.20 -42.11 -26.71
N VAL A 97 -14.47 -41.87 -27.06
CA VAL A 97 -15.42 -42.94 -27.40
C VAL A 97 -15.14 -43.46 -28.80
N ASN A 98 -14.59 -44.67 -28.90
CA ASN A 98 -14.45 -45.36 -30.17
C ASN A 98 -15.82 -45.88 -30.64
N LEU A 99 -16.52 -45.06 -31.42
CA LEU A 99 -17.68 -45.50 -32.22
C LEU A 99 -17.14 -46.40 -33.33
N LYS A 100 -17.06 -47.71 -33.07
CA LYS A 100 -16.89 -48.69 -34.15
C LYS A 100 -18.06 -48.49 -35.11
N LYS A 101 -17.76 -48.06 -36.34
CA LYS A 101 -18.75 -47.94 -37.41
C LYS A 101 -19.49 -49.27 -37.49
N ALA A 102 -20.80 -49.23 -37.24
CA ALA A 102 -21.65 -50.38 -37.51
C ALA A 102 -21.50 -50.70 -39.00
N ASN A 103 -21.15 -51.95 -39.25
CA ASN A 103 -20.91 -52.54 -40.54
C ASN A 103 -22.18 -52.48 -41.38
N GLU A 104 -22.25 -51.58 -42.37
CA GLU A 104 -23.18 -51.72 -43.50
C GLU A 104 -22.52 -52.65 -44.52
N GLU A 105 -22.46 -53.94 -44.19
CA GLU A 105 -22.41 -54.98 -45.20
C GLU A 105 -23.81 -55.55 -45.37
N GLN A 106 -24.12 -55.92 -46.61
CA GLN A 106 -25.32 -56.60 -47.12
C GLN A 106 -26.52 -55.66 -47.40
N ILE A 107 -27.12 -55.63 -48.60
CA ILE A 107 -27.29 -56.66 -49.63
C ILE A 107 -27.29 -56.00 -51.02
N VAL A 108 -26.45 -56.50 -51.91
CA VAL A 108 -26.69 -56.49 -53.36
C VAL A 108 -27.57 -57.70 -53.70
N GLU A 109 -28.80 -57.46 -54.12
CA GLU A 109 -29.46 -58.10 -55.27
C GLU A 109 -30.72 -57.30 -55.64
#